data_AF-A0AAN7ZJ21-F1
#
_entry.id   AF-A0AAN7ZJ21-F1
#
_cell.length_a   1.000
_cell.length_b   1.000
_cell.length_c   1.000
_cell.angle_alpha   90.00
_cell.angle_beta   90.00
_cell.angle_gamma   90.00
#
_symmetry.space_group_name_H-M   'P 1'
#
loop_
_entity.id
_entity.type
_entity.pdbx_description
1 polymer ?
#
loop_
_entity_poly.entity_id
_entity_poly.type
_entity_poly.pdbx_seq_one_letter_code
_entity_poly.pdbx_strand_id
1 'polypeptide(L)'
;MRILILGLDGAGKTTILYRLQVGEVVTTIPTIGFNVEQVQYKNLKFQVWDLGGQTKLQEAILVVLANKQDMAGCMTVAEVHQALGLEALKNRTFQIFKTSATKGEGLDQAMDWLANALQNRK
;
A
#
# COMPACT_ATOMS: atom_id res chain seq x y z
N MET A 1 -7.15 10.86 9.88
CA MET A 1 -7.36 9.61 9.11
C MET A 1 -6.18 8.68 9.36
N ARG A 2 -6.41 7.38 9.58
CA ARG A 2 -5.34 6.40 9.85
C ARG A 2 -5.27 5.43 8.67
N ILE A 3 -4.06 5.21 8.14
CA ILE A 3 -3.78 4.24 7.08
C ILE A 3 -2.84 3.19 7.69
N LEU A 4 -3.10 1.93 7.39
CA LEU A 4 -2.28 0.81 7.86
C LEU A 4 -1.65 0.15 6.65
N ILE A 5 -0.32 0.04 6.62
CA ILE A 5 0.38 -0.72 5.58
C ILE A 5 0.81 -2.06 6.18
N LEU A 6 0.41 -3.14 5.52
CA LEU A 6 0.71 -4.51 5.92
C LEU A 6 1.38 -5.24 4.76
N GLY A 7 2.18 -6.24 5.09
CA GLY A 7 2.87 -7.07 4.09
C GLY A 7 4.02 -7.85 4.72
N LEU A 8 4.43 -8.91 4.04
CA LEU A 8 5.58 -9.73 4.45
C LEU A 8 6.87 -8.89 4.54
N ASP A 9 7.87 -9.44 5.24
CA ASP A 9 9.20 -8.85 5.21
C ASP A 9 9.74 -8.80 3.77
N GLY A 10 10.46 -7.74 3.43
CA GLY A 10 10.95 -7.52 2.07
C GLY A 10 9.89 -7.21 1.01
N ALA A 11 8.60 -7.09 1.33
CA ALA A 11 7.55 -6.72 0.38
C ALA A 11 7.69 -5.28 -0.18
N GLY A 12 8.53 -4.45 0.44
CA GLY A 12 8.81 -3.07 0.01
C GLY A 12 7.97 -1.99 0.69
N LYS A 13 7.34 -2.31 1.84
CA LYS A 13 6.54 -1.37 2.65
C LYS A 13 7.30 -0.07 2.95
N THR A 14 8.50 -0.19 3.49
CA THR A 14 9.38 0.94 3.84
C THR A 14 9.75 1.77 2.60
N THR A 15 10.10 1.11 1.49
CA THR A 15 10.43 1.80 0.24
C THR A 15 9.25 2.62 -0.30
N ILE A 16 8.02 2.08 -0.22
CA ILE A 16 6.80 2.79 -0.60
C ILE A 16 6.58 4.01 0.30
N LEU A 17 6.74 3.84 1.62
CA LEU A 17 6.61 4.93 2.59
C LEU A 17 7.54 6.09 2.31
N TYR A 18 8.85 5.81 2.20
CA TYR A 18 9.86 6.81 1.88
C TYR A 18 9.54 7.54 0.58
N ARG A 19 9.07 6.80 -0.44
CA ARG A 19 8.73 7.40 -1.71
C ARG A 19 7.53 8.35 -1.62
N LEU A 20 6.52 8.00 -0.83
CA LEU A 20 5.36 8.86 -0.60
C LEU A 20 5.69 10.10 0.25
N GLN A 21 6.71 10.04 1.12
CA GLN A 21 7.13 11.18 1.95
C GLN A 21 8.10 12.12 1.24
N VAL A 22 9.11 11.57 0.58
CA VAL A 22 10.28 12.33 0.10
C VAL A 22 10.23 12.55 -1.41
N GLY A 23 9.42 11.77 -2.15
CA GLY A 23 9.30 11.85 -3.61
C GLY A 23 10.48 11.22 -4.38
N GLU A 24 11.57 10.85 -3.69
CA GLU A 24 12.79 10.29 -4.28
C GLU A 24 13.05 8.82 -3.93
N VAL A 25 13.89 8.16 -4.74
CA VAL A 25 14.30 6.75 -4.55
C VAL A 25 15.45 6.70 -3.56
N VAL A 26 15.14 6.42 -2.29
CA VAL A 26 16.19 6.14 -1.29
C VAL A 26 16.33 4.63 -1.15
N THR A 27 17.56 4.11 -1.25
CA THR A 27 17.87 2.71 -0.95
C THR A 27 17.59 2.45 0.54
N THR A 28 16.58 1.64 0.85
CA THR A 28 16.16 1.42 2.24
C THR A 28 16.92 0.26 2.88
N ILE A 29 17.30 0.42 4.15
CA ILE A 29 17.83 -0.64 5.01
C ILE A 29 16.63 -1.37 5.67
N PRO A 30 16.67 -2.70 5.87
CA PRO A 30 15.61 -3.41 6.58
C PRO A 30 15.33 -2.78 7.95
N THR A 31 14.08 -2.41 8.22
CA THR A 31 13.69 -1.75 9.46
C THR A 31 13.66 -2.75 10.62
N ILE A 32 14.36 -2.44 11.72
CA ILE A 32 14.21 -3.17 12.99
C ILE A 32 13.16 -2.43 13.84
N GLY A 33 11.96 -2.98 13.95
CA GLY A 33 10.91 -2.48 14.84
C GLY A 33 9.78 -1.69 14.18
N PHE A 34 8.80 -1.35 15.02
CA PHE A 34 7.53 -0.67 14.70
C PHE A 34 7.74 0.82 14.42
N ASN A 35 7.37 1.29 13.22
CA ASN A 35 7.54 2.69 12.80
C ASN A 35 6.17 3.33 12.48
N VAL A 36 5.89 4.50 13.08
CA VAL A 36 4.69 5.30 12.79
C VAL A 36 5.12 6.57 12.11
N GLU A 37 4.76 6.71 10.84
CA GLU A 37 5.15 7.86 10.01
C GLU A 37 3.92 8.68 9.61
N GLN A 38 4.01 10.01 9.76
CA GLN A 38 3.03 10.91 9.17
C GLN A 38 3.40 11.16 7.71
N VAL A 39 2.45 10.91 6.81
CA VAL A 39 2.62 11.11 5.37
C VAL A 39 1.58 12.13 4.91
N GLN A 40 2.02 13.10 4.11
CA GLN A 40 1.16 14.09 3.47
C GLN A 40 1.16 13.84 1.97
N TYR A 41 0.02 13.43 1.42
CA TYR A 41 -0.20 13.30 -0.01
C TYR A 41 -1.25 14.32 -0.46
N LYS A 42 -0.84 15.30 -1.26
CA LYS A 42 -1.67 16.46 -1.63
C LYS A 42 -2.27 17.11 -0.35
N ASN A 43 -3.59 17.18 -0.26
CA ASN A 43 -4.37 17.70 0.86
C ASN A 43 -4.79 16.63 1.89
N LEU A 44 -4.31 15.39 1.74
CA LEU A 44 -4.56 14.30 2.69
C LEU A 44 -3.37 14.12 3.63
N LYS A 45 -3.63 14.27 4.94
CA LYS A 45 -2.70 13.89 6.00
C LYS A 45 -3.16 12.59 6.63
N PHE A 46 -2.28 11.59 6.65
CA PHE A 46 -2.56 10.32 7.28
C PHE A 46 -1.35 9.79 8.04
N GLN A 47 -1.64 9.06 9.11
CA GLN A 47 -0.64 8.31 9.85
C GLN A 47 -0.57 6.92 9.25
N VAL A 48 0.64 6.49 8.90
CA VAL A 48 0.93 5.12 8.47
C VAL A 48 1.49 4.35 9.64
N TRP A 49 0.90 3.17 9.85
CA TRP A 49 1.32 2.22 10.86
C TRP A 49 1.85 0.99 10.11
N ASP A 50 2.96 0.41 10.55
CA ASP A 50 3.39 -0.95 10.15
C ASP A 50 3.07 -1.87 11.33
N LEU A 51 2.02 -2.68 11.24
CA LEU A 51 1.63 -3.60 12.32
C LEU A 51 1.80 -5.05 11.90
N GLY A 52 2.47 -5.85 12.74
CA GLY A 52 2.27 -7.29 12.74
C GLY A 52 0.81 -7.62 13.08
N GLY A 53 0.20 -8.51 12.29
CA GLY A 53 -1.25 -8.68 12.22
C GLY A 53 -1.96 -8.90 13.56
N GLN A 54 -2.91 -8.00 13.85
CA GLN A 54 -4.23 -8.25 14.47
C GLN A 54 -4.88 -6.88 14.72
N THR A 55 -5.65 -6.39 13.74
CA THR A 55 -6.48 -5.19 13.92
C THR A 55 -7.83 -5.44 13.25
N LYS A 56 -8.92 -4.97 13.87
CA LYS A 56 -10.27 -5.05 13.30
C LYS A 56 -10.35 -4.13 12.07
N LEU A 57 -10.04 -4.69 10.89
CA LEU A 57 -9.97 -3.99 9.60
C LEU A 57 -11.19 -4.23 8.70
N GLN A 58 -12.26 -4.83 9.24
CA GLN A 58 -13.43 -5.26 8.45
C GLN A 58 -14.09 -4.11 7.70
N GLU A 59 -14.11 -2.91 8.28
CA GLU A 59 -14.69 -1.71 7.65
C GLU A 59 -13.66 -0.88 6.89
N ALA A 60 -12.37 -1.23 6.85
CA ALA A 60 -11.36 -0.39 6.18
C ALA A 60 -11.39 -0.57 4.65
N ILE A 61 -11.27 0.52 3.89
CA ILE A 61 -10.95 0.47 2.44
C ILE A 61 -9.60 -0.24 2.30
N LEU A 62 -9.50 -1.18 1.36
CA LEU A 62 -8.29 -1.95 1.10
C LEU A 62 -7.64 -1.52 -0.22
N VAL A 63 -6.40 -1.07 -0.16
CA VAL A 63 -5.56 -0.89 -1.36
C VAL A 63 -4.55 -2.01 -1.37
N VAL A 64 -4.51 -2.77 -2.47
CA VAL A 64 -3.49 -3.80 -2.69
C VAL A 64 -2.46 -3.26 -3.66
N LEU A 65 -1.22 -3.10 -3.20
CA LEU A 65 -0.11 -2.73 -4.06
C LEU A 65 0.63 -4.01 -4.46
N ALA A 66 0.37 -4.52 -5.67
CA ALA A 66 1.16 -5.59 -6.26
C ALA A 66 2.52 -4.99 -6.63
N ASN A 67 3.45 -5.00 -5.68
CA ASN A 67 4.75 -4.34 -5.78
C ASN A 67 5.78 -5.20 -6.51
N LYS A 68 6.90 -4.58 -6.89
CA LYS A 68 8.02 -5.21 -7.64
C LYS A 68 7.64 -5.70 -9.03
N GLN A 69 6.67 -5.05 -9.68
CA GLN A 69 6.26 -5.38 -11.05
C GLN A 69 7.35 -5.08 -12.10
N ASP A 70 8.43 -4.43 -11.68
CA ASP A 70 9.65 -4.22 -12.47
C ASP A 70 10.57 -5.44 -12.53
N MET A 71 10.37 -6.45 -11.69
CA MET A 71 11.23 -7.64 -11.63
C MET A 71 10.73 -8.74 -12.58
N ALA A 72 11.67 -9.41 -13.25
CA ALA A 72 11.35 -10.62 -14.02
C ALA A 72 10.84 -11.74 -13.10
N GLY A 73 9.84 -12.48 -13.57
CA GLY A 73 9.20 -13.55 -12.79
C GLY A 73 8.25 -13.07 -11.69
N CYS A 74 7.92 -11.77 -11.64
CA CYS A 74 6.88 -11.30 -10.74
C CYS A 74 5.49 -11.84 -11.16
N MET A 75 4.62 -12.05 -10.17
CA MET A 75 3.24 -12.43 -10.42
C MET A 75 2.49 -11.28 -11.10
N THR A 76 1.62 -11.62 -12.04
CA THR A 76 0.64 -10.70 -12.62
C THR A 76 -0.39 -10.28 -11.58
N VAL A 77 -1.11 -9.19 -11.84
CA VAL A 77 -2.21 -8.74 -10.96
C VAL A 77 -3.28 -9.79 -10.76
N ALA A 78 -3.60 -10.56 -11.81
CA ALA A 78 -4.59 -11.62 -11.73
C ALA A 78 -4.14 -12.74 -10.78
N GLU A 79 -2.87 -13.15 -10.88
CA GLU A 79 -2.30 -14.16 -9.99
C GLU A 79 -2.23 -13.65 -8.54
N VAL A 80 -1.86 -12.37 -8.33
CA VAL A 80 -1.88 -11.76 -6.99
C VAL A 80 -3.30 -11.71 -6.44
N HIS A 81 -4.29 -11.36 -7.26
CA HIS A 81 -5.71 -11.32 -6.88
C HIS A 81 -6.19 -12.69 -6.40
N GLN A 82 -5.85 -13.75 -7.14
CA GLN A 82 -6.18 -15.13 -6.78
C GLN A 82 -5.43 -15.59 -5.53
N ALA A 83 -4.12 -15.36 -5.45
CA ALA A 83 -3.30 -15.80 -4.33
C ALA A 83 -3.68 -15.14 -3.00
N LEU A 84 -4.16 -13.89 -3.04
CA LEU A 84 -4.67 -13.17 -1.87
C LEU A 84 -6.15 -13.50 -1.57
N GLY A 85 -6.82 -14.30 -2.40
CA GLY A 85 -8.22 -14.66 -2.21
C GLY A 85 -9.17 -13.47 -2.23
N LEU A 86 -8.86 -12.43 -3.02
CA LEU A 86 -9.63 -11.18 -3.01
C LEU A 86 -11.08 -11.36 -3.47
N GLU A 87 -11.39 -12.43 -4.19
CA GLU A 87 -12.75 -12.84 -4.57
C GLU A 87 -13.68 -13.06 -3.37
N ALA A 88 -13.14 -13.40 -2.20
CA ALA A 88 -13.93 -13.59 -0.99
C ALA A 88 -14.41 -12.27 -0.36
N LEU A 89 -13.83 -11.13 -0.76
CA LEU A 89 -14.10 -9.81 -0.18
C LEU A 89 -15.37 -9.15 -0.77
N LYS A 90 -16.52 -9.78 -0.58
CA LYS A 90 -17.80 -9.32 -1.18
C LYS A 90 -18.31 -7.98 -0.66
N ASN A 91 -18.02 -7.65 0.61
CA ASN A 91 -18.56 -6.48 1.30
C ASN A 91 -17.46 -5.43 1.64
N ARG A 92 -16.34 -5.46 0.93
CA ARG A 92 -15.21 -4.58 1.19
C ARG A 92 -14.83 -3.81 -0.07
N THR A 93 -14.81 -2.49 0.03
CA THR A 93 -14.25 -1.64 -1.04
C THR A 93 -12.75 -1.89 -1.13
N PHE A 94 -12.29 -2.44 -2.26
CA PHE A 94 -10.88 -2.63 -2.52
C PHE A 94 -10.51 -2.38 -3.98
N GLN A 95 -9.23 -2.11 -4.22
CA GLN A 95 -8.65 -2.04 -5.56
C GLN A 95 -7.19 -2.49 -5.50
N ILE A 96 -6.75 -3.17 -6.57
CA ILE A 96 -5.37 -3.62 -6.75
C ILE A 96 -4.66 -2.77 -7.81
N PHE A 97 -3.42 -2.40 -7.53
CA PHE A 97 -2.57 -1.61 -8.42
C PHE A 97 -1.24 -2.33 -8.67
N LYS A 98 -0.79 -2.33 -9.93
CA LYS A 98 0.59 -2.66 -10.27
C LYS A 98 1.47 -1.54 -9.76
N THR A 99 2.53 -1.89 -9.03
CA THR A 99 3.44 -0.89 -8.51
C THR A 99 4.89 -1.32 -8.62
N SER A 100 5.76 -0.33 -8.75
CA SER A 100 7.19 -0.47 -8.54
C SER A 100 7.64 0.63 -7.59
N ALA A 101 7.94 0.27 -6.34
CA ALA A 101 8.42 1.24 -5.36
C ALA A 101 9.77 1.89 -5.77
N THR A 102 10.63 1.13 -6.46
CA THR A 102 11.96 1.58 -6.93
C THR A 102 11.87 2.46 -8.17
N LYS A 103 10.87 2.25 -9.05
CA LYS A 103 10.63 3.13 -10.21
C LYS A 103 9.62 4.25 -9.96
N GLY A 104 8.79 4.12 -8.93
CA GLY A 104 7.71 5.07 -8.59
C GLY A 104 6.42 4.83 -9.37
N GLU A 105 6.35 3.76 -10.16
CA GLU A 105 5.23 3.48 -11.04
C GLU A 105 4.00 2.99 -10.24
N GLY A 106 2.82 3.49 -10.62
CA GLY A 106 1.52 3.05 -10.08
C GLY A 106 1.16 3.56 -8.67
N LEU A 107 2.11 4.15 -7.94
CA LEU A 107 1.88 4.67 -6.60
C LEU A 107 0.90 5.86 -6.60
N ASP A 108 1.08 6.83 -7.50
CA ASP A 108 0.18 7.98 -7.60
C ASP A 108 -1.25 7.57 -7.94
N GLN A 109 -1.42 6.63 -8.88
CA GLN A 109 -2.72 6.09 -9.26
C GLN A 109 -3.43 5.43 -8.08
N ALA A 110 -2.68 4.65 -7.29
CA ALA A 110 -3.21 4.01 -6.10
C ALA A 110 -3.62 5.02 -5.03
N MET A 111 -2.80 6.06 -4.82
CA MET A 111 -3.07 7.11 -3.84
C MET A 111 -4.24 8.00 -4.25
N ASP A 112 -4.37 8.32 -5.54
CA ASP A 112 -5.51 9.07 -6.08
C ASP A 112 -6.81 8.30 -5.95
N TRP A 113 -6.81 7.00 -6.25
CA TRP A 113 -7.96 6.16 -6.01
C TRP A 113 -8.34 6.10 -4.53
N LEU A 114 -7.35 5.92 -3.65
CA LEU A 114 -7.57 5.87 -2.20
C LEU A 114 -8.14 7.20 -1.69
N ALA A 115 -7.61 8.32 -2.16
CA ALA A 115 -8.08 9.65 -1.84
C ALA A 115 -9.56 9.82 -2.19
N ASN A 116 -9.94 9.45 -3.42
CA ASN A 116 -11.31 9.53 -3.90
C ASN A 116 -12.24 8.57 -3.14
N ALA A 117 -11.81 7.33 -2.91
CA ALA A 117 -12.58 6.33 -2.17
C ALA A 117 -12.86 6.79 -0.72
N LEU A 118 -11.89 7.44 -0.08
CA LEU A 118 -12.06 7.98 1.28
C LEU A 118 -12.97 9.22 1.31
N GLN A 119 -12.92 10.07 0.30
CA GLN A 119 -13.81 11.23 0.19
C GLN A 119 -15.27 10.83 -0.04
N ASN A 120 -15.50 9.82 -0.88
CA ASN A 120 -16.84 9.30 -1.19
C ASN A 120 -17.47 8.51 -0.04
N ARG A 121 -16.70 8.22 1.02
CA ARG A 121 -17.17 7.50 2.20
C ARG A 121 -17.72 8.41 3.31
N LYS A 122 -17.70 9.73 3.11
CA LYS A 122 -18.23 10.72 4.04
C LYS A 122 -19.75 10.79 4.01
#